data_AF-A0A0B2QJ82-F1
#
_entry.id   AF-A0A0B2QJ82-F1
#
_cell.length_a   1.000
_cell.length_b   1.000
_cell.length_c   1.000
_cell.angle_alpha   90.00
_cell.angle_beta   90.00
_cell.angle_gamma   90.00
#
_symmetry.space_group_name_H-M   'P 1'
#
loop_
_entity.id
_entity.type
_entity.pdbx_description
1 polymer ?
#
loop_
_entity_poly.entity_id
_entity_poly.type
_entity_poly.pdbx_seq_one_letter_code
_entity_poly.pdbx_strand_id
1 'polypeptide(L)' 'GLNLAGHKGFCLVICESDSKMALQFIEEGVVDCHPHAPLVAAIRLLMGLNWDVSFLHTFREGNFCADALAELGATNTSPL' A
#
# COMPACT_ATOMS: atom_id res chain seq x y z
N GLY A 1 -1.69 -2.63 4.93
CA GLY A 1 -2.11 -1.32 5.47
C GLY A 1 -3.61 -1.13 5.36
N LEU A 2 -4.10 -0.73 4.18
CA LEU A 2 -5.49 -0.28 3.97
C LEU A 2 -6.59 -1.23 4.47
N ASN A 3 -6.52 -2.52 4.13
CA ASN A 3 -7.51 -3.50 4.61
C ASN A 3 -7.62 -3.54 6.15
N LEU A 4 -6.49 -3.46 6.85
CA LEU A 4 -6.47 -3.43 8.32
C LEU A 4 -7.13 -2.14 8.83
N ALA A 5 -6.84 -1.00 8.21
CA ALA A 5 -7.43 0.28 8.60
C ALA A 5 -8.96 0.27 8.42
N GLY A 6 -9.45 -0.21 7.27
CA GLY A 6 -10.88 -0.37 7.01
C GLY A 6 -11.56 -1.33 8.01
N HIS A 7 -10.94 -2.48 8.29
CA HIS A 7 -11.45 -3.43 9.28
C HIS A 7 -11.48 -2.84 10.71
N LYS A 8 -10.58 -1.90 11.02
CA LYS A 8 -10.56 -1.19 12.30
C LYS A 8 -11.56 -0.02 12.35
N GLY A 9 -12.28 0.26 11.27
CA GLY A 9 -13.31 1.30 11.21
C GLY A 9 -12.76 2.72 11.09
N PHE A 10 -11.50 2.90 10.65
CA PHE A 10 -10.98 4.22 10.35
C PHE A 10 -11.65 4.77 9.08
N CYS A 11 -12.16 6.00 9.15
CA CYS A 11 -12.81 6.66 8.02
C CYS A 11 -11.97 7.80 7.41
N LEU A 12 -10.86 8.17 8.04
CA LEU A 12 -9.90 9.17 7.54
C LEU A 12 -8.50 8.57 7.64
N VAL A 13 -7.87 8.28 6.51
CA VAL A 13 -6.60 7.55 6.44
C VAL A 13 -5.63 8.27 5.52
N ILE A 14 -4.43 8.54 6.04
CA ILE A 14 -3.27 8.95 5.24
C ILE A 14 -2.37 7.72 5.13
N CYS A 15 -2.18 7.22 3.91
CA CYS A 15 -1.30 6.11 3.63
C CYS A 15 0.04 6.62 3.12
N GLU A 16 1.05 6.60 3.98
CA GLU A 16 2.42 6.99 3.62
C GLU A 16 3.19 5.82 3.00
N SER A 17 3.96 6.09 1.95
CA SER A 17 4.87 5.11 1.34
C SER A 17 6.12 5.78 0.78
N ASP A 18 7.25 5.12 0.92
CA ASP A 18 8.52 5.52 0.29
C ASP A 18 8.67 5.03 -1.16
N SER A 19 7.75 4.18 -1.64
CA SER A 19 7.74 3.72 -3.03
C SER A 19 6.96 4.67 -3.93
N LYS A 20 7.67 5.61 -4.58
CA LYS A 20 7.08 6.50 -5.59
C LYS A 20 6.37 5.73 -6.72
N MET A 21 6.94 4.61 -7.12
CA MET A 21 6.37 3.77 -8.18
C MET A 21 5.03 3.17 -7.76
N ALA A 22 4.92 2.69 -6.52
CA ALA A 22 3.65 2.16 -6.01
C ALA A 22 2.57 3.26 -5.97
N LEU A 23 2.93 4.46 -5.52
CA LEU A 23 2.02 5.62 -5.51
C LEU A 23 1.55 5.98 -6.92
N GLN A 24 2.46 6.05 -7.88
CA GLN A 24 2.13 6.33 -9.28
C GLN A 24 1.19 5.26 -9.87
N PHE A 25 1.44 3.97 -9.60
CA PHE A 25 0.56 2.89 -10.07
C PHE A 25 -0.85 2.99 -9.47
N ILE A 26 -0.98 3.43 -8.22
CA ILE A 26 -2.28 3.59 -7.57
C ILE A 26 -3.04 4.78 -8.19
N GLU A 27 -2.34 5.90 -8.40
CA GLU A 27 -2.91 7.12 -8.96
C GLU A 27 -3.32 6.97 -10.43
N GLU A 28 -2.39 6.52 -11.28
CA GLU A 28 -2.59 6.44 -12.73
C GLU A 28 -3.27 5.12 -13.14
N GLY A 29 -3.12 4.07 -12.33
CA GLY A 29 -3.40 2.70 -12.74
C GLY A 29 -2.22 2.06 -13.46
N VAL A 30 -2.42 0.83 -13.91
CA VAL A 30 -1.46 0.08 -14.73
C VAL A 30 -2.21 -0.64 -15.85
N VAL A 31 -1.49 -1.01 -16.91
CA VAL A 31 -2.04 -1.84 -17.99
C VAL A 31 -2.42 -3.23 -17.46
N ASP A 32 -3.47 -3.83 -18.03
CA ASP A 32 -4.03 -5.10 -17.54
C ASP A 32 -3.05 -6.28 -17.56
N CYS A 33 -2.06 -6.25 -18.46
CA CYS A 33 -1.02 -7.27 -18.53
C CYS A 33 0.10 -7.09 -17.50
N HIS A 34 0.09 -6.00 -16.72
CA HIS A 34 1.11 -5.72 -15.74
C HIS A 34 1.03 -6.73 -14.57
N PRO A 35 2.16 -7.25 -14.05
CA PRO A 35 2.15 -8.23 -12.95
C PRO A 35 1.41 -7.76 -11.69
N HIS A 36 1.36 -6.44 -11.46
CA HIS A 36 0.69 -5.84 -10.32
C HIS A 36 -0.73 -5.33 -10.61
N ALA A 37 -1.27 -5.51 -11.82
CA ALA A 37 -2.60 -5.03 -12.18
C ALA A 37 -3.72 -5.49 -11.21
N PRO A 38 -3.78 -6.77 -10.79
CA PRO A 38 -4.79 -7.20 -9.82
C PRO A 38 -4.67 -6.50 -8.47
N LEU A 39 -3.44 -6.25 -8.01
CA LEU A 39 -3.19 -5.59 -6.72
C LEU A 39 -3.56 -4.10 -6.78
N VAL A 40 -3.19 -3.41 -7.84
CA VAL A 40 -3.54 -2.01 -8.08
C VAL A 40 -5.05 -1.85 -8.16
N ALA A 41 -5.74 -2.72 -8.90
CA ALA A 41 -7.20 -2.73 -8.98
C ALA A 41 -7.85 -2.92 -7.60
N ALA A 42 -7.36 -3.86 -6.79
CA ALA A 42 -7.85 -4.09 -5.44
C ALA A 42 -7.67 -2.85 -4.53
N ILE A 43 -6.52 -2.17 -4.61
CA ILE A 43 -6.28 -0.93 -3.86
C ILE A 43 -7.26 0.16 -4.29
N ARG A 44 -7.48 0.33 -5.60
CA ARG A 44 -8.42 1.34 -6.12
C ARG A 44 -9.88 1.03 -5.75
N LEU A 45 -10.26 -0.25 -5.67
CA LEU A 45 -11.57 -0.64 -5.12
C LEU A 45 -11.71 -0.26 -3.65
N LEU A 46 -10.66 -0.45 -2.85
CA LEU A 46 -10.66 -0.01 -1.45
C LEU A 46 -10.80 1.51 -1.35
N MET A 47 -10.14 2.29 -2.22
CA MET A 47 -10.29 3.74 -2.25
C MET A 47 -11.72 4.20 -2.56
N GLY A 48 -12.51 3.38 -3.28
CA GLY A 48 -13.91 3.68 -3.60
C GLY A 48 -14.92 3.36 -2.49
N LEU A 49 -14.48 2.88 -1.33
CA LEU A 49 -15.36 2.66 -0.18
C LEU A 49 -15.77 3.99 0.47
N ASN A 50 -16.69 3.93 1.44
CA ASN A 50 -17.19 5.11 2.16
C ASN A 50 -16.23 5.58 3.28
N TRP A 51 -15.05 6.04 2.89
CA TRP A 51 -13.99 6.61 3.73
C TRP A 51 -13.12 7.57 2.91
N ASP A 52 -12.40 8.46 3.59
CA ASP A 52 -11.44 9.38 2.99
C ASP A 52 -10.02 8.80 3.10
N VAL A 53 -9.42 8.49 1.96
CA VAL A 53 -8.07 7.92 1.88
C VAL A 53 -7.22 8.79 0.97
N SER A 54 -6.11 9.30 1.51
CA SER A 54 -5.06 9.96 0.74
C SER A 54 -3.76 9.16 0.79
N PHE A 55 -2.96 9.30 -0.25
CA PHE A 55 -1.64 8.68 -0.33
C PHE A 55 -0.57 9.76 -0.37
N LEU A 56 0.47 9.57 0.43
CA LEU A 56 1.57 10.53 0.55
C LEU A 56 2.90 9.84 0.38
N HIS A 57 3.79 10.47 -0.40
CA HIS A 57 5.16 10.02 -0.46
C HIS A 57 5.92 10.47 0.78
N THR A 58 6.63 9.54 1.43
CA THR A 58 7.57 9.83 2.51
C THR A 58 8.98 9.38 2.14
N PHE A 59 10.00 9.92 2.80
CA PHE A 59 11.36 9.40 2.65
C PHE A 59 11.49 8.06 3.37
N ARG A 60 12.41 7.20 2.90
CA ARG A 60 12.66 5.89 3.51
C ARG A 60 12.96 5.97 5.01
N GLU A 61 13.68 7.01 5.43
CA GLU A 61 13.97 7.29 6.85
C GLU A 61 12.70 7.52 7.67
N GLY A 62 11.64 8.05 7.05
CA GLY A 62 10.31 8.22 7.65
C GLY A 62 9.44 6.97 7.60
N ASN A 63 9.82 5.93 6.84
CA ASN A 63 9.05 4.70 6.67
C ASN A 63 9.62 3.51 7.46
N PHE A 64 10.49 3.76 8.46
CA PHE A 64 11.25 2.73 9.16
C PHE A 64 10.40 1.57 9.73
N CYS A 65 9.24 1.89 10.32
CA CYS A 65 8.35 0.86 10.86
C CYS A 65 7.82 -0.09 9.79
N ALA A 66 7.45 0.44 8.61
CA ALA A 66 6.95 -0.39 7.52
C ALA A 66 8.07 -1.21 6.88
N ASP A 67 9.26 -0.61 6.72
CA ASP A 67 10.46 -1.29 6.21
C ASP A 67 10.85 -2.47 7.12
N ALA A 68 10.91 -2.25 8.44
CA ALA A 68 11.24 -3.31 9.40
C ALA A 68 10.22 -4.46 9.38
N LEU A 69 8.92 -4.15 9.24
CA LEU A 69 7.87 -5.17 9.11
C LEU A 69 7.96 -5.92 7.77
N ALA A 70 8.30 -5.23 6.67
CA ALA A 70 8.49 -5.86 5.37
C ALA A 70 9.72 -6.78 5.36
N GLU A 71 10.83 -6.36 5.97
CA GLU A 71 12.04 -7.17 6.14
C GLU A 71 11.79 -8.40 7.00
N LEU A 72 11.08 -8.25 8.13
CA LEU A 72 10.67 -9.38 8.96
C LEU A 72 9.80 -10.38 8.19
N GLY A 73 8.88 -9.88 7.35
CA GLY A 73 8.07 -10.73 6.48
C GLY A 73 8.89 -11.48 5.43
N ALA A 74 9.85 -10.81 4.80
CA ALA A 74 10.70 -11.41 3.77
C ALA A 74 11.63 -12.49 4.33
N THR A 75 12.25 -12.24 5.48
CA THR A 75 13.20 -13.18 6.12
C THR A 75 12.51 -14.46 6.60
N ASN A 76 11.25 -14.38 7.05
CA ASN A 76 10.43 -15.54 7.43
C ASN A 76 10.01 -16.46 6.27
N THR A 77 10.34 -16.10 5.02
CA THR A 77 10.09 -16.94 3.83
C THR A 77 11.31 -17.70 3.34
N SER A 78 12.43 -17.67 4.09
CA SER A 78 13.61 -18.50 3.80
C SER A 78 13.28 -19.98 4.05
N PRO A 79 13.27 -20.86 3.03
CA PRO A 79 13.13 -22.28 3.28
C PRO A 79 14.44 -22.77 3.92
N LEU A 80 14.32 -23.52 5.03
CA LEU A 80 15.38 -24.44 5.46
C LEU A 80 15.55 -25.55 4.41
#